data_AF-A0AAW9IY82-F1
#
_entry.id   AF-A0AAW9IY82-F1
#
_cell.length_a   1.000
_cell.length_b   1.000
_cell.length_c   1.000
_cell.angle_alpha   90.00
_cell.angle_beta   90.00
_cell.angle_gamma   90.00
#
_symmetry.space_group_name_H-M   'P 1'
#
loop_
_entity.id
_entity.type
_entity.pdbx_description
1 polymer ?
#
loop_
_entity_poly.entity_id
_entity_poly.type
_entity_poly.pdbx_seq_one_letter_code
_entity_poly.pdbx_strand_id
1 'polypeptide(L)'
;SSQVFTFPILVGCFREFSLGFLLGNLILLPLINIVVVLGNILALVMNFEILFNYIAFLTYYVTMFIDIATEWLLNITPNYIYLNEIINISYMVMLITVYFYKKGYKKVIYFPTVILMYYY
;
A
#
# COMPACT_ATOMS: atom_id res chain seq x y z
N SER A 1 -1.53 4.07 -8.90
CA SER A 1 -1.63 3.00 -7.89
C SER A 1 -2.69 3.36 -6.86
N SER A 2 -3.48 2.38 -6.38
CA SER A 2 -4.52 2.60 -5.35
C SER A 2 -3.98 3.25 -4.07
N GLN A 3 -2.71 3.00 -3.76
CA GLN A 3 -2.00 3.55 -2.60
C GLN A 3 -2.02 5.09 -2.51
N VAL A 4 -1.99 5.76 -3.66
CA VAL A 4 -2.03 7.23 -3.77
C VAL A 4 -3.37 7.78 -3.24
N PHE A 5 -4.46 7.03 -3.41
CA PHE A 5 -5.78 7.43 -2.94
C PHE A 5 -6.08 6.96 -1.50
N THR A 6 -5.44 5.88 -1.03
CA THR A 6 -5.54 5.46 0.37
C THR A 6 -4.72 6.32 1.32
N PHE A 7 -3.65 6.97 0.84
CA PHE A 7 -2.84 7.88 1.66
C PHE A 7 -3.67 8.92 2.42
N PRO A 8 -4.53 9.74 1.79
CA PRO A 8 -5.29 10.75 2.51
C PRO A 8 -6.35 10.17 3.48
N ILE A 9 -6.85 8.97 3.21
CA ILE A 9 -7.76 8.25 4.12
C ILE A 9 -7.00 7.77 5.36
N LEU A 10 -5.80 7.20 5.16
CA LEU A 10 -4.92 6.76 6.25
C LEU A 10 -4.54 7.93 7.16
N VAL A 11 -4.13 9.05 6.57
CA VAL A 11 -3.78 10.25 7.34
C VAL A 11 -5.00 10.84 8.06
N GLY A 12 -6.17 10.85 7.42
CA GLY A 12 -7.40 11.38 8.02
C GLY A 12 -7.92 10.56 9.20
N CYS A 13 -7.90 9.23 9.10
CA CYS A 13 -8.42 8.35 10.14
C CYS A 13 -7.41 8.03 11.24
N PHE A 14 -6.15 7.77 10.88
CA PHE A 14 -5.14 7.27 11.82
C PHE A 14 -4.16 8.34 12.26
N ARG A 15 -4.05 9.49 11.54
CA ARG A 15 -3.09 10.59 11.79
C ARG A 15 -1.61 10.18 11.82
N GLU A 16 -1.35 8.92 11.51
CA GLU A 16 -0.06 8.27 11.49
C GLU A 16 0.13 7.65 10.12
N PHE A 17 1.32 7.81 9.57
CA PHE A 17 1.70 7.14 8.34
C PHE A 17 3.06 6.48 8.51
N SER A 18 3.10 5.17 8.26
CA SER A 18 4.34 4.42 8.18
C SER A 18 4.77 4.35 6.72
N LEU A 19 5.98 4.84 6.42
CA LEU A 19 6.62 4.60 5.11
C LEU A 19 6.83 3.09 4.86
N GLY A 20 6.83 2.29 5.92
CA GLY A 20 6.83 0.83 5.83
C GLY A 20 5.61 0.24 5.17
N PHE A 21 4.49 0.94 5.13
CA PHE A 21 3.33 0.51 4.35
C PHE A 21 3.63 0.45 2.85
N LEU A 22 4.38 1.43 2.31
CA LEU A 22 4.72 1.45 0.89
C LEU A 22 5.69 0.32 0.54
N LEU A 23 6.75 0.16 1.33
CA LEU A 23 7.74 -0.89 1.14
C LEU A 23 7.15 -2.28 1.33
N GLY A 24 6.32 -2.46 2.36
CA GLY A 24 5.63 -3.72 2.63
C GLY A 24 4.69 -4.09 1.49
N ASN A 25 3.97 -3.13 0.92
CA ASN A 25 3.06 -3.42 -0.19
C ASN A 25 3.82 -3.72 -1.51
N LEU A 26 5.03 -3.19 -1.70
CA LEU A 26 5.88 -3.55 -2.84
C LEU A 26 6.45 -4.97 -2.74
N ILE A 27 6.87 -5.39 -1.54
CA ILE A 27 7.58 -6.66 -1.32
C ILE A 27 6.62 -7.79 -0.91
N LEU A 28 5.73 -7.54 0.04
CA LEU A 28 4.85 -8.56 0.63
C LEU A 28 3.63 -8.86 -0.25
N LEU A 29 3.06 -7.87 -0.94
CA LEU A 29 1.84 -8.09 -1.73
C LEU A 29 2.04 -9.12 -2.86
N PRO A 30 3.15 -9.10 -3.63
CA PRO A 30 3.43 -10.17 -4.59
C PRO A 30 3.56 -11.55 -3.94
N LEU A 31 4.19 -11.65 -2.78
CA LEU A 31 4.37 -12.91 -2.05
C LEU A 31 3.04 -13.46 -1.54
N ILE A 32 2.19 -12.60 -0.97
CA ILE A 32 0.84 -12.95 -0.52
C ILE A 32 0.01 -13.44 -1.71
N ASN A 33 0.10 -12.79 -2.88
CA ASN A 33 -0.60 -13.25 -4.08
C ASN A 33 -0.16 -14.66 -4.52
N ILE A 34 1.14 -14.99 -4.41
CA ILE A 34 1.63 -16.34 -4.68
C ILE A 34 0.96 -17.35 -3.73
N VAL A 35 0.88 -17.05 -2.43
CA VAL A 35 0.19 -17.91 -1.45
C VAL A 35 -1.28 -18.07 -1.78
N VAL A 36 -1.98 -17.00 -2.18
CA VAL A 36 -3.40 -17.08 -2.59
C VAL A 36 -3.59 -18.00 -3.80
N VAL A 37 -2.72 -17.89 -4.80
CA VAL A 37 -2.77 -18.77 -5.97
C VAL A 37 -2.50 -20.23 -5.57
N LEU A 38 -1.47 -20.48 -4.77
CA LEU A 38 -1.16 -21.82 -4.28
C LEU A 38 -2.28 -22.41 -3.41
N GLY A 39 -2.92 -21.60 -2.58
CA GLY A 39 -4.09 -21.98 -1.77
C GLY A 39 -5.28 -22.39 -2.63
N ASN A 40 -5.54 -21.67 -3.72
CA ASN A 40 -6.58 -22.06 -4.68
C ASN A 40 -6.26 -23.39 -5.37
N ILE A 41 -5.00 -23.63 -5.73
CA ILE A 41 -4.57 -24.92 -6.32
C ILE A 41 -4.70 -26.04 -5.28
N LEU A 42 -4.35 -25.80 -4.02
CA LEU A 42 -4.55 -26.77 -2.92
C LEU A 42 -6.01 -27.18 -2.79
N ALA A 43 -6.94 -26.22 -2.86
CA ALA A 43 -8.37 -26.51 -2.81
C ALA A 43 -8.83 -27.42 -3.96
N LEU A 44 -8.26 -27.25 -5.17
CA LEU A 44 -8.56 -28.09 -6.33
C LEU A 44 -7.98 -29.51 -6.22
N VAL A 45 -6.84 -29.64 -5.56
CA VAL A 45 -6.05 -30.89 -5.50
C VAL A 45 -6.32 -31.68 -4.21
N MET A 46 -7.25 -31.24 -3.35
CA MET A 46 -7.56 -31.84 -2.05
C MET A 46 -7.78 -33.37 -2.07
N ASN A 47 -8.31 -33.91 -3.17
CA ASN A 47 -8.57 -35.34 -3.33
C ASN A 47 -7.34 -36.18 -3.70
N PHE A 48 -6.20 -35.57 -4.06
CA PHE A 48 -4.97 -36.25 -4.47
C PHE A 48 -3.88 -36.04 -3.42
N GLU A 49 -3.76 -36.97 -2.47
CA GLU A 49 -2.88 -36.84 -1.28
C GLU A 49 -1.42 -36.48 -1.60
N ILE A 50 -0.80 -37.13 -2.60
CA ILE A 50 0.61 -36.90 -2.97
C ILE A 50 0.81 -35.46 -3.47
N LEU A 51 -0.08 -35.01 -4.36
CA LEU A 51 0.04 -33.72 -5.02
C LEU A 51 -0.36 -32.59 -4.07
N PHE A 52 -1.34 -32.84 -3.20
CA PHE A 52 -1.73 -31.95 -2.11
C PHE A 52 -0.57 -31.73 -1.13
N ASN A 53 0.07 -32.81 -0.65
CA ASN A 53 1.20 -32.70 0.28
C ASN A 53 2.38 -31.94 -0.32
N TYR A 54 2.67 -32.13 -1.61
CA TYR A 54 3.74 -31.39 -2.28
C TYR A 54 3.44 -29.88 -2.37
N ILE A 55 2.23 -29.49 -2.77
CA ILE A 55 1.85 -28.07 -2.84
C ILE A 55 1.78 -27.47 -1.43
N ALA A 56 1.32 -28.23 -0.44
CA ALA A 56 1.24 -27.80 0.96
C ALA A 56 2.65 -27.51 1.52
N PHE A 57 3.62 -28.36 1.19
CA PHE A 57 5.03 -28.11 1.49
C PHE A 57 5.52 -26.82 0.83
N LEU A 58 5.21 -26.61 -0.44
CA LEU A 58 5.60 -25.39 -1.16
C LEU A 58 4.98 -24.13 -0.51
N THR A 59 3.69 -24.17 -0.16
CA THR A 59 3.03 -23.06 0.55
C THR A 59 3.68 -22.75 1.88
N TYR A 60 4.10 -23.77 2.63
CA TYR A 60 4.77 -23.58 3.92
C TYR A 60 6.07 -22.79 3.79
N TYR A 61 6.90 -23.06 2.77
CA TYR A 61 8.11 -22.27 2.53
C TYR A 61 7.82 -20.85 2.09
N VAL A 62 6.80 -20.64 1.24
CA VAL A 62 6.41 -19.27 0.84
C VAL A 62 5.92 -18.48 2.05
N THR A 63 5.11 -19.08 2.93
CA THR A 63 4.67 -18.42 4.17
C THR A 63 5.82 -18.13 5.12
N MET A 64 6.76 -19.07 5.29
CA MET A 64 7.97 -18.83 6.08
C MET A 64 8.80 -17.67 5.52
N PHE A 65 8.90 -17.57 4.19
CA PHE A 65 9.60 -16.46 3.55
C PHE A 65 8.88 -15.13 3.76
N ILE A 66 7.54 -15.12 3.75
CA ILE A 66 6.75 -13.93 4.12
C ILE A 66 7.07 -13.50 5.54
N ASP A 67 7.09 -14.43 6.51
CA ASP A 67 7.39 -14.10 7.90
C ASP A 67 8.77 -13.46 8.04
N ILE A 68 9.80 -14.06 7.46
CA ILE A 68 11.17 -13.51 7.45
C ILE A 68 11.20 -12.13 6.78
N ALA A 69 10.49 -11.97 5.65
CA ALA A 69 10.42 -10.69 4.95
C ALA A 69 9.72 -9.62 5.80
N THR A 70 8.69 -9.98 6.56
CA THR A 70 7.99 -9.04 7.47
C THR A 70 8.89 -8.59 8.62
N GLU A 71 9.63 -9.50 9.26
CA GLU A 71 10.58 -9.14 10.32
C GLU A 71 11.70 -8.25 9.79
N TRP A 72 12.25 -8.60 8.63
CA TRP A 72 13.29 -7.80 7.96
C TRP A 72 12.76 -6.41 7.60
N LEU A 73 11.52 -6.32 7.13
CA LEU A 73 10.88 -5.06 6.82
C LEU A 73 10.72 -4.20 8.08
N LEU A 74 10.21 -4.76 9.18
CA LEU A 74 10.01 -4.03 10.44
C LEU A 74 11.32 -3.41 10.95
N ASN A 75 12.44 -4.10 10.79
CA ASN A 75 13.77 -3.59 11.18
C ASN A 75 14.26 -2.42 10.33
N ILE A 76 13.83 -2.33 9.07
CA ILE A 76 14.25 -1.27 8.13
C ILE A 76 13.28 -0.09 8.18
N THR A 77 12.01 -0.35 8.49
CA THR A 77 10.98 0.67 8.37
C THR A 77 11.15 1.74 9.44
N PRO A 78 11.18 3.03 9.04
CA PRO A 78 11.24 4.11 10.00
C PRO A 78 9.95 4.16 10.83
N ASN A 79 10.05 4.68 12.05
CA ASN A 79 8.91 4.88 12.94
C ASN A 79 7.81 5.69 12.24
N TYR A 80 6.57 5.49 12.71
CA TYR A 80 5.40 6.21 12.23
C TYR A 80 5.66 7.72 12.23
N ILE A 81 5.29 8.36 11.12
CA ILE A 81 5.32 9.81 11.01
C ILE A 81 3.92 10.30 11.36
N TYR A 82 3.82 11.10 12.42
CA TYR A 82 2.59 11.83 12.71
C TYR A 82 2.39 12.88 11.64
N LEU A 83 1.28 12.77 10.91
CA LEU A 83 0.94 13.70 9.85
C LEU A 83 -0.21 14.58 10.31
N ASN A 84 0.02 15.90 10.22
CA ASN A 84 -0.99 16.88 10.55
C ASN A 84 -2.10 16.90 9.48
N GLU A 85 -3.32 17.23 9.89
CA GLU A 85 -4.49 17.36 9.01
C GLU A 85 -4.24 18.34 7.85
N ILE A 86 -3.42 19.38 8.08
CA ILE A 86 -3.00 20.34 7.04
C ILE A 86 -2.24 19.64 5.89
N ILE A 87 -1.38 18.66 6.22
CA ILE A 87 -0.62 17.90 5.22
C ILE A 87 -1.58 17.04 4.39
N ASN A 88 -2.62 16.48 5.02
CA ASN A 88 -3.65 15.73 4.31
C ASN A 88 -4.45 16.61 3.32
N ILE A 89 -4.90 17.78 3.79
CA ILE A 89 -5.67 18.73 2.96
C ILE A 89 -4.82 19.20 1.78
N SER A 90 -3.56 19.58 2.01
CA SER A 90 -2.65 19.99 0.93
C SER A 90 -2.41 18.87 -0.09
N TYR A 91 -2.31 17.61 0.35
CA TYR A 91 -2.19 16.47 -0.54
C TYR A 91 -3.45 16.25 -1.39
N MET A 92 -4.64 16.30 -0.79
CA MET A 92 -5.93 16.20 -1.50
C MET A 92 -6.08 17.30 -2.56
N VAL A 93 -5.72 18.54 -2.21
CA VAL A 93 -5.73 19.67 -3.14
C VAL A 93 -4.79 19.42 -4.32
N MET A 94 -3.57 18.95 -4.08
CA MET A 94 -2.64 18.58 -5.15
C MET A 94 -3.19 17.48 -6.07
N LEU A 95 -3.90 16.47 -5.53
CA LEU A 95 -4.53 15.45 -6.36
C LEU A 95 -5.62 16.02 -7.27
N ILE A 96 -6.47 16.91 -6.73
CA ILE A 96 -7.54 17.56 -7.48
C ILE A 96 -6.95 18.43 -8.60
N THR A 97 -5.88 19.19 -8.32
CA THR A 97 -5.26 20.03 -9.36
C THR A 97 -4.62 19.23 -10.47
N VAL A 98 -3.92 18.14 -10.15
CA VAL A 98 -3.36 17.23 -11.14
C VAL A 98 -4.46 16.62 -12.02
N TYR A 99 -5.61 16.27 -11.43
CA TYR A 99 -6.75 15.75 -12.17
C TYR A 99 -7.29 16.77 -13.19
N PHE A 100 -7.58 18.00 -12.75
CA PHE A 100 -8.10 19.05 -13.64
C PHE A 100 -7.08 19.51 -14.68
N TYR A 101 -5.79 19.54 -14.32
CA TYR A 101 -4.71 19.88 -15.24
C TYR A 101 -4.65 18.87 -16.40
N LYS A 102 -4.71 17.57 -16.10
CA LYS A 102 -4.77 16.51 -17.14
C LYS A 102 -6.00 16.63 -18.03
N LYS A 103 -7.12 17.16 -17.52
CA LYS A 103 -8.34 17.44 -18.30
C LYS A 103 -8.26 18.67 -19.21
N GLY A 104 -7.14 19.40 -19.21
CA GLY A 104 -6.90 20.56 -20.08
C GLY A 104 -7.08 21.92 -19.40
N TYR A 105 -7.48 21.96 -18.13
CA TYR A 105 -7.64 23.21 -17.38
C TYR A 105 -6.30 23.68 -16.81
N LYS A 106 -5.45 24.27 -17.67
CA LYS A 106 -4.08 24.68 -17.32
C LYS A 106 -3.98 25.73 -16.21
N LYS A 107 -5.01 26.58 -16.03
CA LYS A 107 -5.06 27.62 -14.98
C LYS A 107 -5.23 27.07 -13.56
N VAL A 108 -5.55 25.78 -13.40
CA VAL A 108 -5.76 25.15 -12.08
C VAL A 108 -4.42 24.89 -11.36
N ILE A 109 -3.28 25.09 -12.02
CA ILE A 109 -1.95 25.04 -11.37
C ILE A 109 -1.82 26.01 -10.19
N TYR A 110 -2.53 27.15 -10.20
CA TYR A 110 -2.47 28.15 -9.12
C TYR A 110 -3.36 27.82 -7.92
N PHE A 111 -4.20 26.78 -8.02
CA PHE A 111 -5.12 26.41 -6.96
C PHE A 111 -4.42 25.94 -5.65
N PRO A 112 -3.30 25.19 -5.67
CA PRO A 112 -2.57 24.81 -4.44
C PRO A 112 -1.92 26.03 -3.77
N THR A 113 -1.47 27.01 -4.55
CA THR A 113 -0.82 28.22 -4.02
C THR A 113 -1.79 29.14 -3.28
N VAL A 114 -3.06 29.19 -3.70
CA VAL A 114 -4.11 29.97 -3.01
C VAL A 114 -4.40 29.39 -1.62
N ILE A 115 -4.42 28.06 -1.50
CA ILE A 115 -4.71 27.38 -0.23
C ILE A 115 -3.54 27.49 0.74
N LEU A 116 -2.30 27.46 0.25
CA LEU A 116 -1.11 27.76 1.05
C LEU A 116 -1.11 29.19 1.59
N MET A 117 -1.57 30.18 0.82
CA MET A 117 -1.70 31.56 1.30
C MET A 117 -2.85 31.75 2.30
N TYR A 118 -3.91 30.95 2.25
CA TYR A 118 -5.03 31.07 3.21
C TYR A 118 -4.70 30.51 4.59
N TYR A 119 -3.79 29.54 4.67
CA TYR A 119 -3.39 28.88 5.93
C TYR A 119 -2.19 29.55 6.64
N TYR A 120 -1.50 30.49 5.98
CA TYR A 120 -0.42 31.31 6.54
C TYR A 120 -0.98 32.61 7.11
#